data_AF-A0A8H5DAW3-F1
#
_entry.id   AF-A0A8H5DAW3-F1
#
_cell.length_a   1.000
_cell.length_b   1.000
_cell.length_c   1.000
_cell.angle_alpha   90.00
_cell.angle_beta   90.00
_cell.angle_gamma   90.00
#
_symmetry.space_group_name_H-M   'P 1'
#
loop_
_entity.id
_entity.type
_entity.pdbx_description
1 polymer ?
#
loop_
_entity_poly.entity_id
_entity_poly.type
_entity_poly.pdbx_seq_one_letter_code
_entity_poly.pdbx_strand_id
1 'polypeptide(L)'
;MPMNESELSEEIKKRTGILSEAARLLDAKDVSFASITSKIDALSDEELLLRLSLNRLAFIEDELTMNLARLSHELQLISKWRVILGSELVSSETSASLERKREALIRKAKELNREFITAMDESKDKSSTTITHVLKQKERNAKKEEALKIKRAKLRVLQGLPPNLELARHELFQAEQEQVKLIQLRERLLGSLANDIS
;
A
#
# COMPACT_ATOMS: atom_id res chain seq x y z
N MET A 1 -19.56 -39.93 -23.80
CA MET A 1 -20.97 -40.33 -23.88
C MET A 1 -21.80 -39.08 -24.07
N PRO A 2 -22.63 -38.98 -25.14
CA PRO A 2 -23.51 -37.83 -25.34
C PRO A 2 -24.63 -37.87 -24.29
N MET A 3 -24.85 -36.75 -23.59
CA MET A 3 -26.00 -36.60 -22.69
C MET A 3 -27.29 -36.65 -23.51
N ASN A 4 -28.30 -37.36 -23.00
CA ASN A 4 -29.61 -37.39 -23.63
C ASN A 4 -30.29 -36.02 -23.51
N GLU A 5 -31.05 -35.60 -24.51
CA GLU A 5 -31.72 -34.28 -24.55
C GLU A 5 -32.62 -34.02 -23.32
N SER A 6 -33.18 -35.09 -22.74
CA SER A 6 -33.99 -35.02 -21.51
C SER A 6 -33.17 -34.64 -20.27
N GLU A 7 -31.91 -35.07 -20.17
CA GLU A 7 -31.06 -34.76 -19.01
C GLU A 7 -30.59 -33.30 -19.08
N LEU A 8 -30.27 -32.83 -20.29
CA LEU A 8 -29.95 -31.43 -20.57
C LEU A 8 -31.11 -30.50 -20.23
N SER A 9 -32.36 -30.89 -20.54
CA SER A 9 -33.54 -30.08 -20.21
C SER A 9 -33.74 -29.91 -18.70
N GLU A 10 -33.58 -30.99 -17.92
CA GLU A 10 -33.72 -30.93 -16.46
C GLU A 10 -32.59 -30.14 -15.79
N GLU A 11 -31.36 -30.27 -16.29
CA GLU A 11 -30.21 -29.48 -15.84
C GLU A 11 -30.44 -27.97 -16.08
N ILE A 12 -30.96 -27.60 -17.25
CA ILE A 12 -31.28 -26.21 -17.58
C ILE A 12 -32.38 -25.67 -16.66
N LYS A 13 -33.46 -26.43 -16.41
CA LYS A 13 -34.53 -26.02 -15.48
C LYS A 13 -34.02 -25.80 -14.06
N LYS A 14 -33.14 -26.66 -13.56
CA LYS A 14 -32.51 -26.47 -12.25
C LYS A 14 -31.68 -25.19 -12.20
N ARG A 15 -30.85 -24.96 -13.21
CA ARG A 15 -29.98 -23.77 -13.28
C ARG A 15 -30.78 -22.46 -13.43
N THR A 16 -31.83 -22.44 -14.23
CA THR A 16 -32.72 -21.27 -14.34
C THR A 16 -33.54 -21.04 -13.07
N GLY A 17 -33.96 -22.12 -12.40
CA GLY A 17 -34.57 -22.04 -11.06
C GLY A 17 -33.65 -21.34 -10.05
N ILE A 18 -32.40 -21.76 -9.95
CA ILE A 18 -31.39 -21.14 -9.07
C ILE A 18 -31.16 -19.66 -9.43
N LEU A 19 -31.06 -19.33 -10.73
CA LEU A 19 -30.89 -17.94 -11.17
C LEU A 19 -32.11 -17.07 -10.82
N SER A 20 -33.32 -17.61 -10.93
CA SER A 20 -34.55 -16.89 -10.56
C SER A 20 -34.64 -16.63 -9.06
N GLU A 21 -34.21 -17.59 -8.24
CA GLU A 21 -34.16 -17.43 -6.78
C GLU A 21 -33.09 -16.42 -6.36
N ALA A 22 -31.90 -16.48 -6.97
CA ALA A 22 -30.83 -15.50 -6.77
C ALA A 22 -31.26 -14.09 -7.19
N ALA A 23 -31.93 -13.94 -8.34
CA ALA A 23 -32.50 -12.66 -8.78
C ALA A 23 -33.52 -12.11 -7.78
N ARG A 24 -34.38 -12.97 -7.23
CA ARG A 24 -35.36 -12.57 -6.20
C ARG A 24 -34.69 -12.10 -4.91
N LEU A 25 -33.65 -12.82 -4.44
CA LEU A 25 -32.92 -12.45 -3.23
C LEU A 25 -32.15 -11.14 -3.38
N LEU A 26 -31.58 -10.90 -4.56
CA LEU A 26 -30.85 -9.67 -4.88
C LEU A 26 -31.75 -8.52 -5.30
N ASP A 27 -33.08 -8.71 -5.34
CA ASP A 27 -34.06 -7.76 -5.86
C ASP A 27 -33.70 -7.26 -7.29
N ALA A 28 -33.13 -8.15 -8.11
CA ALA A 28 -32.73 -7.84 -9.47
C ALA A 28 -33.99 -7.71 -10.36
N LYS A 29 -34.06 -6.63 -11.14
CA LYS A 29 -35.20 -6.36 -12.03
C LYS A 29 -35.33 -7.42 -13.14
N ASP A 30 -34.21 -8.01 -13.55
CA ASP A 30 -34.15 -9.03 -14.60
C ASP A 30 -33.34 -10.26 -14.13
N VAL A 31 -33.75 -11.46 -14.57
CA VAL A 31 -33.04 -12.75 -14.31
C VAL A 31 -31.80 -12.90 -15.22
N SER A 32 -31.30 -11.80 -15.78
CA SER A 32 -30.09 -11.80 -16.59
C SER A 32 -28.88 -12.02 -15.71
N PHE A 33 -27.97 -12.91 -16.12
CA PHE A 33 -26.70 -13.15 -15.44
C PHE A 33 -25.91 -11.86 -15.20
N ALA A 34 -25.95 -10.92 -16.16
CA ALA A 34 -25.27 -9.63 -16.02
C ALA A 34 -25.88 -8.75 -14.92
N SER A 35 -27.21 -8.78 -14.75
CA SER A 35 -27.91 -8.01 -13.70
C SER A 35 -27.60 -8.57 -12.31
N ILE A 36 -27.66 -9.90 -12.18
CA ILE A 36 -27.32 -10.61 -10.94
C ILE A 36 -25.86 -10.36 -10.56
N THR A 37 -24.93 -10.53 -11.49
CA THR A 37 -23.49 -10.32 -11.24
C THR A 37 -23.21 -8.87 -10.87
N SER A 38 -23.78 -7.91 -11.59
CA SER A 38 -23.60 -6.49 -11.26
C SER A 38 -24.13 -6.12 -9.87
N LYS A 39 -25.23 -6.74 -9.41
CA LYS A 39 -25.73 -6.54 -8.05
C LYS A 39 -24.86 -7.20 -6.99
N ILE A 40 -24.32 -8.38 -7.27
CA ILE A 40 -23.36 -9.04 -6.39
C ILE A 40 -22.10 -8.18 -6.25
N ASP A 41 -21.58 -7.66 -7.37
CA ASP A 41 -20.42 -6.78 -7.37
C ASP A 41 -20.71 -5.49 -6.58
N ALA A 42 -21.89 -4.88 -6.77
CA ALA A 42 -22.30 -3.69 -6.02
C ALA A 42 -22.40 -3.96 -4.50
N LEU A 43 -22.99 -5.10 -4.09
CA LEU A 43 -23.05 -5.48 -2.68
C LEU A 43 -21.66 -5.77 -2.10
N SER A 44 -20.78 -6.39 -2.87
CA SER A 44 -19.39 -6.62 -2.46
C SER A 44 -18.64 -5.30 -2.30
N ASP A 45 -18.84 -4.34 -3.20
CA ASP A 45 -18.26 -3.00 -3.10
C ASP A 45 -18.78 -2.26 -1.87
N GLU A 46 -20.09 -2.32 -1.62
CA GLU A 46 -20.72 -1.75 -0.42
C GLU A 46 -20.18 -2.40 0.87
N GLU A 47 -20.03 -3.73 0.89
CA GLU A 47 -19.44 -4.45 2.02
C GLU A 47 -18.00 -4.00 2.27
N LEU A 48 -17.19 -3.88 1.22
CA LEU A 48 -15.81 -3.41 1.32
C LEU A 48 -15.75 -1.97 1.84
N LEU A 49 -16.61 -1.09 1.34
CA LEU A 49 -16.71 0.29 1.82
C LEU A 49 -17.14 0.36 3.28
N LEU A 50 -18.08 -0.49 3.70
CA LEU A 50 -18.52 -0.58 5.09
C LEU A 50 -17.40 -1.11 6.00
N ARG A 51 -16.67 -2.14 5.57
CA ARG A 51 -15.51 -2.65 6.32
C ARG A 51 -14.41 -1.58 6.44
N LEU A 52 -14.15 -0.83 5.38
CA LEU A 52 -13.20 0.27 5.40
C LEU A 52 -13.64 1.40 6.35
N SER A 53 -14.92 1.76 6.34
CA SER A 53 -15.45 2.81 7.22
C SER A 53 -15.44 2.38 8.69
N LEU A 54 -15.79 1.12 8.98
CA LEU A 54 -15.70 0.54 10.32
C LEU A 54 -14.26 0.52 10.84
N ASN A 55 -13.30 0.08 10.03
CA ASN A 55 -11.89 0.10 10.40
C ASN A 55 -11.39 1.52 10.67
N ARG A 56 -11.84 2.49 9.86
CA ARG A 56 -11.50 3.91 10.08
C ARG A 56 -12.11 4.44 11.37
N LEU A 57 -13.34 4.04 11.69
CA LEU A 57 -14.01 4.46 12.92
C LEU A 57 -13.31 3.87 14.16
N ALA A 58 -12.93 2.59 14.11
CA ALA A 58 -12.15 1.95 15.18
C ALA A 58 -10.82 2.67 15.41
N PHE A 59 -10.11 3.01 14.35
CA PHE A 59 -8.87 3.80 14.45
C PHE A 59 -9.09 5.17 15.11
N ILE A 60 -10.16 5.88 14.72
CA ILE A 60 -10.50 7.18 15.32
C ILE A 60 -10.87 7.02 16.80
N GLU A 61 -11.58 5.95 17.16
CA GLU A 61 -11.91 5.63 18.54
C GLU A 61 -10.66 5.37 19.39
N ASP A 62 -9.71 4.59 18.88
CA ASP A 62 -8.42 4.35 19.53
C ASP A 62 -7.63 5.66 19.71
N GLU A 63 -7.62 6.54 18.71
CA GLU A 63 -6.97 7.85 18.79
C GLU A 63 -7.63 8.76 19.84
N LEU A 64 -8.97 8.79 19.88
CA LEU A 64 -9.74 9.58 20.84
C LEU A 64 -9.57 9.05 22.27
N THR A 65 -9.54 7.74 22.48
CA THR A 65 -9.34 7.14 23.80
C THR A 65 -7.91 7.41 24.32
N MET A 66 -6.90 7.32 23.46
CA MET A 66 -5.52 7.70 23.79
C MET A 66 -5.43 9.18 24.17
N ASN A 67 -6.04 10.07 23.38
CA ASN A 67 -6.06 11.50 23.66
C ASN A 67 -6.81 11.83 24.96
N LEU A 68 -7.93 11.15 25.23
CA LEU A 68 -8.66 11.29 26.49
C LEU A 68 -7.78 10.87 27.67
N ALA A 69 -7.12 9.71 27.59
CA ALA A 69 -6.20 9.26 28.62
C ALA A 69 -5.08 10.29 28.87
N ARG A 70 -4.47 10.83 27.80
CA ARG A 70 -3.46 11.89 27.88
C ARG A 70 -4.00 13.15 28.57
N LEU A 71 -5.15 13.66 28.14
CA LEU A 71 -5.77 14.85 28.73
C LEU A 71 -6.16 14.63 30.19
N SER A 72 -6.63 13.44 30.54
CA SER A 72 -6.95 13.08 31.93
C SER A 72 -5.71 13.14 32.83
N HIS A 73 -4.57 12.64 32.34
CA HIS A 73 -3.30 12.70 33.05
C HIS A 73 -2.78 14.15 33.15
N GLU A 74 -2.87 14.94 32.07
CA GLU A 74 -2.51 16.37 32.10
C GLU A 74 -3.37 17.15 33.11
N LEU A 75 -4.68 16.88 33.17
CA LEU A 75 -5.59 17.47 34.14
C LEU A 75 -5.22 17.05 35.57
N GLN A 76 -4.92 15.78 35.80
CA GLN A 76 -4.42 15.30 37.09
C GLN A 76 -3.14 16.02 37.51
N LEU A 77 -2.18 16.20 36.60
CA LEU A 77 -0.96 16.98 36.86
C LEU A 77 -1.29 18.42 37.22
N ILE A 78 -2.14 19.10 36.44
CA ILE A 78 -2.56 20.47 36.72
C ILE A 78 -3.22 20.57 38.09
N SER A 79 -4.08 19.60 38.46
CA SER A 79 -4.73 19.56 39.77
C SER A 79 -3.72 19.40 40.90
N LYS A 80 -2.73 18.51 40.74
CA LYS A 80 -1.64 18.29 41.68
C LYS A 80 -0.81 19.56 41.86
N TRP A 81 -0.41 20.19 40.75
CA TRP A 81 0.34 21.45 40.78
C TRP A 81 -0.47 22.57 41.43
N ARG A 82 -1.78 22.64 41.17
CA ARG A 82 -2.66 23.60 41.83
C ARG A 82 -2.69 23.41 43.35
N VAL A 83 -2.75 22.16 43.82
CA VAL A 83 -2.70 21.86 45.27
C VAL A 83 -1.34 22.23 45.86
N ILE A 84 -0.23 21.83 45.23
CA ILE A 84 1.13 22.14 45.69
C ILE A 84 1.30 23.67 45.78
N LEU A 85 1.03 24.39 44.69
CA LEU A 85 1.16 25.84 44.64
C LEU A 85 0.20 26.55 45.61
N GLY A 86 -1.03 26.04 45.77
CA GLY A 86 -1.99 26.56 46.73
C GLY A 86 -1.54 26.36 48.18
N SER A 87 -0.93 25.22 48.50
CA SER A 87 -0.38 24.94 49.84
C SER A 87 0.87 25.77 50.14
N GLU A 88 1.73 26.00 49.14
CA GLU A 88 2.93 26.85 49.25
C GLU A 88 2.56 28.32 49.48
N LEU A 89 1.52 28.82 48.81
CA LEU A 89 1.03 30.19 49.01
C LEU A 89 0.53 30.47 50.43
N VAL A 90 -0.01 29.45 51.10
CA VAL A 90 -0.53 29.55 52.47
C VAL A 90 0.61 29.48 53.49
N SER A 91 1.72 28.81 53.17
CA SER A 91 2.92 28.81 54.01
C SER A 91 3.78 30.06 53.81
N SER A 92 3.37 31.20 54.38
CA SER A 92 4.17 32.42 54.64
C SER A 92 5.47 32.55 53.83
N GLU A 93 5.37 32.72 52.51
CA GLU A 93 6.53 32.93 51.65
C GLU A 93 6.97 34.39 51.73
N THR A 94 8.23 34.61 52.12
CA THR A 94 8.84 35.94 52.02
C THR A 94 9.06 36.31 50.55
N SER A 95 8.94 37.59 50.17
CA SER A 95 9.08 38.03 48.76
C SER A 95 10.37 37.53 48.09
N ALA A 96 11.45 37.39 48.85
CA ALA A 96 12.73 36.86 48.40
C ALA A 96 12.67 35.37 48.00
N SER A 97 11.82 34.54 48.61
CA SER A 97 11.65 33.14 48.18
C SER A 97 10.87 33.03 46.88
N LEU A 98 9.88 33.91 46.66
CA LEU A 98 9.13 34.00 45.41
C LEU A 98 10.00 34.45 44.23
N GLU A 99 10.88 35.43 44.43
CA GLU A 99 11.81 35.89 43.38
C GLU A 99 12.79 34.80 42.96
N ARG A 100 13.39 34.08 43.93
CA ARG A 100 14.28 32.95 43.64
C ARG A 100 13.57 31.81 42.88
N LYS A 101 12.32 31.52 43.23
CA LYS A 101 11.51 30.51 42.53
C LYS A 101 11.15 30.96 41.11
N ARG A 102 10.79 32.24 40.93
CA ARG A 102 10.54 32.82 39.60
C ARG A 102 11.78 32.70 38.71
N GLU A 103 12.95 33.00 39.22
CA GLU A 103 14.21 32.82 38.48
C GLU A 103 14.49 31.36 38.15
N ALA A 104 14.25 30.43 39.08
CA ALA A 104 14.42 29.00 38.84
C ALA A 104 13.46 28.48 37.75
N LEU A 105 12.20 28.92 37.76
CA LEU A 105 11.22 28.59 36.71
C LEU A 105 11.60 29.17 35.36
N ILE A 106 12.08 30.42 35.30
CA ILE A 106 12.56 31.04 34.06
C ILE A 106 13.77 30.29 33.52
N ARG A 107 14.70 29.85 34.37
CA ARG A 107 15.85 29.04 33.95
C ARG A 107 15.39 27.70 33.37
N LYS A 108 14.48 27.00 34.06
CA LYS A 108 13.95 25.72 33.59
C LYS A 108 13.14 25.85 32.30
N ALA A 109 12.37 26.93 32.15
CA ALA A 109 11.65 27.23 30.91
C ALA A 109 12.62 27.51 29.75
N LYS A 110 13.72 28.23 30.00
CA LYS A 110 14.78 28.45 29.00
C LYS A 110 15.49 27.15 28.61
N GLU A 111 15.72 26.26 29.56
CA GLU A 111 16.33 24.94 29.34
C GLU A 111 15.43 24.06 28.47
N LEU A 112 14.15 23.90 28.83
CA LEU A 112 13.16 23.18 28.02
C LEU A 112 13.00 23.77 26.62
N ASN A 113 13.03 25.11 26.48
CA ASN A 113 12.95 25.75 25.17
C ASN A 113 14.21 25.46 24.33
N ARG A 114 15.39 25.36 24.94
CA ARG A 114 16.61 24.94 24.24
C ARG A 114 16.51 23.49 23.80
N GLU A 115 16.06 22.60 24.68
CA GLU A 115 15.83 21.18 24.35
C GLU A 115 14.81 21.01 23.22
N PHE A 116 13.76 21.82 23.21
CA PHE A 116 12.78 21.84 22.13
C PHE A 116 13.38 22.31 20.81
N ILE A 117 14.20 23.37 20.83
CA ILE A 117 14.90 23.87 19.63
C ILE A 117 15.88 22.81 19.11
N THR A 118 16.65 22.16 19.98
CA THR A 118 17.57 21.09 19.58
C THR A 118 16.82 19.88 19.00
N ALA A 119 15.70 19.47 19.61
CA ALA A 119 14.88 18.39 19.07
C ALA A 119 14.25 18.75 17.71
N MET A 120 13.84 20.01 17.53
CA MET A 120 13.38 20.54 16.25
C MET A 120 14.50 20.52 15.21
N ASP A 121 15.72 20.93 15.56
CA ASP A 121 16.86 20.92 14.63
C ASP A 121 17.29 19.48 14.28
N GLU A 122 17.30 18.55 15.24
CA GLU A 122 17.51 17.11 15.00
C GLU A 122 16.42 16.49 14.10
N SER A 123 15.20 17.03 14.14
CA SER A 123 14.09 16.58 13.30
C SER A 123 14.12 17.15 11.89
N LYS A 124 14.81 18.29 11.64
CA LYS A 124 14.95 18.88 10.30
C LYS A 124 15.79 18.01 9.36
N ASP A 125 16.76 17.26 9.91
CA ASP A 125 17.58 16.32 9.13
C ASP A 125 16.84 15.00 8.81
N LYS A 126 15.77 14.68 9.56
CA LYS A 126 14.89 13.52 9.29
C LYS A 126 13.78 13.92 8.33
N SER A 127 14.19 14.11 7.08
CA SER A 127 13.34 14.05 5.88
C SER A 127 12.12 14.96 5.87
N SER A 128 12.31 16.18 5.37
CA SER A 128 11.27 16.83 4.58
C SER A 128 11.08 16.06 3.27
N THR A 129 10.42 14.91 3.31
CA THR A 129 9.64 14.47 2.13
C THR A 129 8.52 15.48 1.96
N THR A 130 8.86 16.61 1.34
CA THR A 130 7.91 17.68 0.99
C THR A 130 6.77 17.05 0.21
N ILE A 131 5.55 17.54 0.39
CA ILE A 131 4.34 17.07 -0.33
C ILE A 131 4.60 16.98 -1.85
N THR A 132 5.47 17.85 -2.38
CA THR A 132 5.94 17.83 -3.76
C THR A 132 6.73 16.56 -4.15
N HIS A 133 7.56 16.01 -3.26
CA HIS A 133 8.25 14.74 -3.47
C HIS A 133 7.27 13.56 -3.48
N VAL A 134 6.29 13.57 -2.58
CA VAL A 134 5.23 12.53 -2.53
C VAL A 134 4.36 12.58 -3.79
N LEU A 135 3.99 13.77 -4.25
CA LEU A 135 3.24 13.95 -5.49
C LEU A 135 4.04 13.49 -6.72
N LYS A 136 5.32 13.86 -6.82
CA LYS A 136 6.22 13.36 -7.88
C LYS A 136 6.38 11.84 -7.84
N GLN A 137 6.43 11.24 -6.64
CA GLN A 137 6.49 9.79 -6.48
C GLN A 137 5.19 9.14 -6.96
N LYS A 138 4.03 9.71 -6.61
CA LYS A 138 2.70 9.23 -7.02
C LYS A 138 2.52 9.28 -8.55
N GLU A 139 2.93 10.38 -9.19
CA GLU A 139 2.92 10.49 -10.66
C GLU A 139 3.82 9.45 -11.34
N ARG A 140 5.02 9.21 -10.78
CA ARG A 140 5.93 8.16 -11.28
C ARG A 140 5.33 6.78 -11.15
N ASN A 141 4.64 6.51 -10.05
CA ASN A 141 3.98 5.23 -9.83
C ASN A 141 2.79 5.03 -10.78
N ALA A 142 1.96 6.05 -10.98
CA ALA A 142 0.85 5.99 -11.94
C ALA A 142 1.32 5.66 -13.37
N LYS A 143 2.39 6.34 -13.84
CA LYS A 143 3.00 6.06 -15.15
C LYS A 143 3.52 4.61 -15.25
N LYS A 144 4.11 4.08 -14.19
CA LYS A 144 4.58 2.68 -14.15
C LYS A 144 3.42 1.69 -14.17
N GLU A 145 2.33 1.98 -13.46
CA GLU A 145 1.14 1.13 -13.44
C GLU A 145 0.45 1.07 -14.81
N GLU A 146 0.34 2.20 -15.51
CA GLU A 146 -0.18 2.23 -16.88
C GLU A 146 0.70 1.40 -17.83
N ALA A 147 2.02 1.58 -17.76
CA ALA A 147 2.96 0.77 -18.55
C ALA A 147 2.85 -0.72 -18.24
N LEU A 148 2.66 -1.09 -16.96
CA LEU A 148 2.45 -2.47 -16.55
C LEU A 148 1.10 -3.02 -17.04
N LYS A 149 0.02 -2.23 -17.01
CA LYS A 149 -1.28 -2.62 -17.58
C LYS A 149 -1.15 -2.92 -19.06
N ILE A 150 -0.49 -2.06 -19.83
CA ILE A 150 -0.25 -2.27 -21.27
C ILE A 150 0.57 -3.54 -21.50
N LYS A 151 1.66 -3.74 -20.75
CA LYS A 151 2.48 -4.95 -20.86
C LYS A 151 1.71 -6.22 -20.51
N ARG A 152 0.90 -6.19 -19.45
CA ARG A 152 0.03 -7.30 -19.04
C ARG A 152 -1.04 -7.60 -20.09
N ALA A 153 -1.63 -6.56 -20.70
CA ALA A 153 -2.58 -6.73 -21.80
C ALA A 153 -1.91 -7.38 -23.02
N LYS A 154 -0.71 -6.93 -23.39
CA LYS A 154 0.09 -7.56 -24.46
C LYS A 154 0.42 -9.01 -24.12
N LEU A 155 0.86 -9.30 -22.91
CA LEU A 155 1.13 -10.68 -22.47
C LEU A 155 -0.12 -11.54 -22.49
N ARG A 156 -1.29 -11.02 -22.08
CA ARG A 156 -2.56 -11.76 -22.11
C ARG A 156 -3.00 -12.07 -23.55
N VAL A 157 -2.80 -11.14 -24.48
CA VAL A 157 -3.01 -11.38 -25.93
C VAL A 157 -2.05 -12.47 -26.43
N LEU A 158 -0.78 -12.41 -26.03
CA LEU A 158 0.23 -13.39 -26.43
C LEU A 158 0.06 -14.77 -25.76
N GLN A 159 -0.54 -14.84 -24.56
CA GLN A 159 -0.84 -16.10 -23.87
C GLN A 159 -1.96 -16.92 -24.55
N GLY A 160 -2.75 -16.30 -25.43
CA GLY A 160 -3.75 -16.97 -26.26
C GLY A 160 -3.29 -17.28 -27.70
N LEU A 161 -2.11 -16.79 -28.11
CA LEU A 161 -1.52 -17.13 -29.41
C LEU A 161 -0.60 -18.35 -29.22
N PRO A 162 -0.66 -19.37 -30.10
CA PRO A 162 0.37 -20.40 -30.11
C PRO A 162 1.74 -19.72 -30.32
N PRO A 163 2.80 -20.18 -29.63
CA PRO A 163 4.13 -19.63 -29.81
C PRO A 163 4.45 -19.61 -31.31
N ASN A 164 4.93 -18.48 -31.84
CA ASN A 164 5.27 -18.38 -33.25
C ASN A 164 6.51 -19.25 -33.52
N LEU A 165 6.27 -20.55 -33.73
CA LEU A 165 7.29 -21.58 -33.90
C LEU A 165 8.22 -21.25 -35.07
N GLU A 166 7.71 -20.56 -36.09
CA GLU A 166 8.51 -20.13 -37.25
C GLU A 166 9.52 -19.04 -36.88
N LEU A 167 9.14 -18.08 -36.02
CA LEU A 167 10.08 -17.07 -35.53
C LEU A 167 11.14 -17.71 -34.61
N ALA A 168 10.72 -18.59 -33.69
CA ALA A 168 11.63 -19.29 -32.80
C ALA A 168 12.61 -20.20 -33.58
N ARG A 169 12.14 -20.86 -34.65
CA ARG A 169 12.99 -21.64 -35.57
C ARG A 169 13.99 -20.76 -36.31
N HIS A 170 13.56 -19.59 -36.77
CA HIS A 170 14.44 -18.65 -37.46
C HIS A 170 15.52 -18.05 -36.53
N GLU A 171 15.15 -17.67 -35.31
CA GLU A 171 16.10 -17.20 -34.30
C GLU A 171 17.10 -18.30 -33.88
N LEU A 172 16.62 -19.54 -33.73
CA LEU A 172 17.47 -20.70 -33.46
C LEU A 172 18.45 -20.96 -34.62
N PHE A 173 17.98 -20.91 -35.86
CA PHE A 173 18.83 -21.07 -37.04
C PHE A 173 19.89 -19.95 -37.15
N GLN A 174 19.55 -18.71 -36.82
CA GLN A 174 20.53 -17.61 -36.78
C GLN A 174 21.58 -17.84 -35.68
N ALA A 175 21.16 -18.26 -34.48
CA ALA A 175 22.07 -18.55 -33.38
C ALA A 175 23.04 -19.69 -33.73
N GLU A 176 22.57 -20.73 -34.41
CA GLU A 176 23.42 -21.83 -34.90
C GLU A 176 24.46 -21.34 -35.92
N GLN A 177 24.06 -20.46 -36.86
CA GLN A 177 25.01 -19.88 -37.81
C GLN A 177 26.09 -19.03 -37.14
N GLU A 178 25.73 -18.24 -36.13
CA GLU A 178 26.69 -17.45 -35.35
C GLU A 178 27.64 -18.35 -34.55
N GLN A 179 27.12 -19.42 -33.96
CA GLN A 179 27.93 -20.41 -33.25
C GLN A 179 28.98 -21.06 -34.17
N VAL A 180 28.59 -21.45 -35.39
CA VAL A 180 29.52 -22.03 -36.37
C VAL A 180 30.61 -21.01 -36.74
N LYS A 181 30.26 -19.73 -36.95
CA LYS A 181 31.25 -18.68 -37.23
C LYS A 181 32.25 -18.52 -36.08
N LEU A 182 31.77 -18.53 -34.84
CA LEU A 182 32.63 -18.43 -33.65
C LEU A 182 33.54 -19.65 -33.50
N ILE A 183 33.04 -20.85 -33.79
CA ILE A 183 33.86 -22.08 -33.80
C ILE A 183 34.96 -21.98 -34.85
N GLN A 184 34.65 -21.59 -36.09
CA GLN A 184 35.65 -21.41 -37.14
C GLN A 184 36.70 -20.35 -36.77
N LEU A 185 36.27 -19.27 -36.11
CA LEU A 185 37.18 -18.21 -35.66
C LEU A 185 38.09 -18.74 -34.55
N ARG A 186 37.55 -19.50 -33.58
CA ARG A 186 38.32 -20.20 -32.56
C ARG A 186 39.34 -21.15 -33.18
N GLU A 187 38.95 -21.97 -34.15
CA GLU A 187 39.84 -22.91 -34.84
C GLU A 187 40.95 -22.19 -35.59
N ARG A 188 40.65 -21.08 -36.28
CA ARG A 188 41.67 -20.26 -36.95
C ARG A 188 42.67 -19.67 -35.96
N LEU A 189 42.19 -19.14 -34.84
CA LEU A 189 43.07 -18.58 -33.80
C LEU A 189 43.93 -19.66 -33.13
N LEU A 190 43.37 -20.85 -32.87
CA LEU A 190 44.13 -21.98 -32.35
C LEU A 190 45.18 -22.46 -33.36
N GLY A 191 44.83 -22.47 -34.66
CA GLY A 191 45.76 -22.79 -35.74
C GLY A 191 46.91 -21.78 -35.87
N SER A 192 46.63 -20.47 -35.78
CA SER A 192 47.68 -19.45 -35.80
C SER A 192 48.59 -19.55 -34.58
N LEU A 193 48.03 -19.76 -33.39
CA LEU A 193 48.81 -19.98 -32.15
C LEU A 193 49.70 -21.22 -32.25
N ALA A 194 49.23 -22.33 -32.84
CA ALA A 194 50.03 -23.54 -33.01
C ALA A 194 51.19 -23.33 -34.00
N ASN A 195 50.98 -22.55 -35.06
CA ASN A 195 52.01 -22.21 -36.03
C ASN A 195 53.06 -21.25 -35.45
N ASP A 196 52.69 -20.33 -34.56
CA ASP A 196 53.61 -19.39 -33.93
C ASP A 196 54.51 -20.03 -32.84
N ILE A 197 54.13 -21.22 -32.35
CA ILE A 197 54.85 -21.99 -31.31
C ILE A 197 55.82 -23.03 -31.93
N SER A 198 55.73 -23.27 -33.24
CA SER A 198 56.60 -24.21 -33.98
C SER A 198 57.75 -23.48 -34.68
#